data_AF-A0A653MJ69-F1
#
_entry.id   AF-A0A653MJ69-F1
#
_cell.length_a   1.000
_cell.length_b   1.000
_cell.length_c   1.000
_cell.angle_alpha   90.00
_cell.angle_beta   90.00
_cell.angle_gamma   90.00
#
_symmetry.space_group_name_H-M   'P 1'
#
loop_
_entity.id
_entity.type
_entity.pdbx_description
1 polymer ?
#
loop_
_entity_poly.entity_id
_entity_poly.type
_entity_poly.pdbx_seq_one_letter_code
_entity_poly.pdbx_strand_id
1 'polypeptide(L)'
;MQAPTRTAISGPALVRLLARFADLDVYAPGSSLSDRLSQWLGWTDAIALSTALSGDPPAIPGARSASDGEEEGCARVRASLTSAIVGDRANASNAHRRRAPVPAPLPDLAVEYAVYRQRYLSLQQAMESEIGALRARLRAALAARSGRMARLAVVDAVMEQALAARERSLLAQAPALLGKHFRRMRSAHQASSDDAAAWLAIFEQDMQSVLLAELHVRFQPVDGLLAACQTAH
;
A
#
# COMPACT_ATOMS: atom_id res chain seq x y z
N MET A 1 -9.13 -39.61 -8.44
CA MET A 1 -9.74 -38.62 -9.36
C MET A 1 -9.39 -37.23 -8.84
N GLN A 2 -8.55 -36.48 -9.56
CA GLN A 2 -8.15 -35.13 -9.19
C GLN A 2 -9.27 -34.14 -9.51
N ALA A 3 -9.67 -33.33 -8.54
CA ALA A 3 -10.47 -32.14 -8.78
C ALA A 3 -9.53 -30.97 -9.11
N PRO A 4 -9.76 -30.21 -10.19
CA PRO A 4 -8.97 -29.02 -10.49
C PRO A 4 -9.46 -27.89 -9.58
N THR A 5 -8.74 -27.56 -8.52
CA THR A 5 -9.01 -26.35 -7.72
C THR A 5 -8.43 -25.13 -8.41
N ARG A 6 -9.17 -24.66 -9.43
CA ARG A 6 -9.01 -23.31 -10.00
C ARG A 6 -9.80 -22.31 -9.15
N THR A 7 -9.11 -21.51 -8.34
CA THR A 7 -9.68 -20.27 -7.78
C THR A 7 -8.59 -19.31 -7.28
N ALA A 8 -7.98 -18.55 -8.19
CA ALA A 8 -7.07 -17.43 -7.87
C ALA A 8 -7.82 -16.15 -7.42
N ILE A 9 -9.07 -16.25 -6.95
CA ILE A 9 -10.02 -15.10 -6.95
C ILE A 9 -10.15 -14.38 -5.59
N SER A 10 -9.76 -14.97 -4.45
CA SER A 10 -9.99 -14.37 -3.11
C SER A 10 -8.78 -13.66 -2.49
N GLY A 11 -7.77 -13.25 -3.27
CA GLY A 11 -6.66 -12.42 -2.76
C GLY A 11 -7.02 -10.93 -2.68
N PRO A 12 -6.35 -10.10 -1.86
CA PRO A 12 -6.47 -8.64 -1.90
C PRO A 12 -6.30 -8.10 -3.33
N ALA A 13 -6.97 -7.00 -3.67
CA ALA A 13 -6.93 -6.43 -5.03
C ALA A 13 -5.50 -6.20 -5.54
N LEU A 14 -4.60 -5.77 -4.65
CA LEU A 14 -3.18 -5.59 -4.96
C LEU A 14 -2.52 -6.89 -5.44
N VAL A 15 -2.74 -7.99 -4.73
CA VAL A 15 -2.17 -9.31 -5.08
C VAL A 15 -2.69 -9.75 -6.44
N ARG A 16 -3.99 -9.61 -6.71
CA ARG A 16 -4.58 -9.99 -8.01
C ARG A 16 -4.01 -9.14 -9.16
N LEU A 17 -3.85 -7.83 -8.97
CA LEU A 17 -3.28 -6.93 -9.98
C LEU A 17 -1.80 -7.25 -10.25
N LEU A 18 -1.00 -7.45 -9.20
CA LEU A 18 0.42 -7.79 -9.34
C LEU A 18 0.61 -9.19 -9.95
N ALA A 19 -0.22 -10.17 -9.59
CA ALA A 19 -0.22 -11.51 -10.18
C ALA A 19 -0.49 -11.46 -11.70
N ARG A 20 -1.52 -10.69 -12.09
CA ARG A 20 -1.84 -10.43 -13.50
C ARG A 20 -0.66 -9.83 -14.25
N PHE A 21 0.08 -8.91 -13.64
CA PHE A 21 1.26 -8.30 -14.27
C PHE A 21 2.49 -9.20 -14.24
N ALA A 22 2.54 -10.18 -13.34
CA ALA A 22 3.65 -11.11 -13.27
C ALA A 22 3.41 -12.39 -14.10
N ASP A 23 2.22 -12.55 -14.71
CA ASP A 23 1.75 -13.79 -15.33
C ASP A 23 1.88 -14.99 -14.37
N LEU A 24 1.59 -14.75 -13.08
CA LEU A 24 1.72 -15.75 -12.02
C LEU A 24 0.37 -16.29 -11.59
N ASP A 25 0.29 -17.62 -11.46
CA ASP A 25 -0.76 -18.27 -10.69
C ASP A 25 -0.46 -18.12 -9.19
N VAL A 26 -1.30 -17.34 -8.49
CA VAL A 26 -1.17 -17.14 -7.04
C VAL A 26 -2.11 -18.09 -6.30
N TYR A 27 -1.53 -18.88 -5.40
CA TYR A 27 -2.25 -19.81 -4.55
C TYR A 27 -2.52 -19.20 -3.17
N ALA A 28 -3.65 -19.59 -2.58
CA ALA A 28 -3.93 -19.25 -1.19
C ALA A 28 -2.85 -19.87 -0.29
N PRO A 29 -2.28 -19.09 0.64
CA PRO A 29 -1.22 -19.59 1.49
C PRO A 29 -1.77 -20.62 2.48
N GLY A 30 -1.24 -21.85 2.42
CA GLY A 30 -1.75 -23.02 3.16
C GLY A 30 -1.32 -23.11 4.63
N SER A 31 -0.47 -22.20 5.11
CA SER A 31 -0.02 -22.15 6.50
C SER A 31 -0.88 -21.23 7.37
N SER A 32 -0.98 -21.54 8.66
CA SER A 32 -1.73 -20.71 9.61
C SER A 32 -1.13 -19.30 9.74
N LEU A 33 -1.92 -18.37 10.27
CA LEU A 33 -1.44 -17.00 10.54
C LEU A 33 -0.28 -17.03 11.56
N SER A 34 -0.43 -17.86 12.60
CA SER A 34 0.60 -18.02 13.64
C SER A 34 1.92 -18.48 13.05
N ASP A 35 1.91 -19.52 12.19
CA ASP A 35 3.13 -20.03 11.57
C ASP A 35 3.84 -18.96 10.73
N ARG A 36 3.07 -18.11 10.05
CA ARG A 36 3.63 -17.02 9.24
C ARG A 36 4.18 -15.90 10.10
N LEU A 37 3.48 -15.50 11.16
CA LEU A 37 3.98 -14.50 12.09
C LEU A 37 5.27 -14.97 12.76
N SER A 38 5.37 -16.25 13.14
CA SER A 38 6.61 -16.83 13.69
C SER A 38 7.80 -16.77 12.72
N GLN A 39 7.55 -16.79 11.41
CA GLN A 39 8.61 -16.63 10.40
C GLN A 39 8.98 -15.17 10.16
N TRP A 40 8.09 -14.22 10.47
CA TRP A 40 8.29 -12.80 10.18
C TRP A 40 8.82 -12.01 11.37
N LEU A 41 8.44 -12.40 12.58
CA LEU A 41 8.86 -11.75 13.81
C LEU A 41 10.25 -12.24 14.21
N GLY A 42 11.20 -11.32 14.34
CA GLY A 42 12.48 -11.62 14.97
C GLY A 42 12.30 -11.91 16.46
N TRP A 43 13.29 -12.53 17.09
CA TRP A 43 13.24 -12.86 18.52
C TRP A 43 13.02 -11.61 19.40
N THR A 44 13.63 -10.47 19.06
CA THR A 44 13.44 -9.19 19.76
C THR A 44 12.01 -8.68 19.62
N ASP A 45 11.42 -8.77 18.43
CA ASP A 45 10.03 -8.34 18.17
C ASP A 45 9.03 -9.25 18.88
N ALA A 46 9.32 -10.56 18.94
CA ALA A 46 8.50 -11.52 19.67
C ALA A 46 8.47 -11.23 21.18
N ILE A 47 9.61 -10.84 21.77
CA ILE A 47 9.68 -10.40 23.17
C ILE A 47 8.85 -9.11 23.34
N ALA A 48 9.05 -8.11 22.48
CA ALA A 48 8.30 -6.85 22.54
C ALA A 48 6.78 -7.07 22.39
N LEU A 49 6.37 -8.00 21.54
CA LEU A 49 4.96 -8.34 21.37
C LEU A 49 4.41 -9.07 22.60
N SER A 50 5.17 -10.02 23.16
CA SER A 50 4.79 -10.72 24.39
C SER A 50 4.65 -9.75 25.56
N THR A 51 5.57 -8.79 25.72
CA THR A 51 5.48 -7.78 26.78
C THR A 51 4.30 -6.84 26.58
N ALA A 52 4.01 -6.44 25.34
CA ALA A 52 2.83 -5.63 25.00
C ALA A 52 1.51 -6.35 25.33
N LEU A 53 1.43 -7.66 25.07
CA LEU A 53 0.23 -8.47 25.34
C LEU A 53 0.02 -8.73 26.84
N SER A 54 1.10 -8.99 27.57
CA SER A 54 1.07 -9.30 29.01
C SER A 54 1.02 -8.08 29.93
N GLY A 55 1.47 -6.92 29.45
CA GLY A 55 1.51 -5.69 30.25
C GLY A 55 0.13 -5.09 30.51
N ASP A 56 0.03 -4.26 31.55
CA ASP A 56 -1.18 -3.47 31.86
C ASP A 56 -0.83 -1.97 31.91
N PRO A 57 -0.67 -1.32 30.74
CA PRO A 57 -0.27 0.08 30.70
C PRO A 57 -1.35 0.96 31.32
N PRO A 58 -1.00 1.91 32.21
CA PRO A 58 -1.95 2.86 32.75
C PRO A 58 -2.51 3.74 31.63
N ALA A 59 -3.78 4.13 31.73
CA ALA A 59 -4.35 5.12 30.83
C ALA A 59 -3.57 6.44 30.96
N ILE A 60 -3.19 7.04 29.83
CA ILE A 60 -2.45 8.30 29.83
C ILE A 60 -3.48 9.44 29.96
N PRO A 61 -3.52 10.20 31.06
CA PRO A 61 -4.49 11.28 31.21
C PRO A 61 -4.13 12.42 30.25
N GLY A 62 -5.05 12.81 29.35
CA GLY A 62 -4.88 14.05 28.59
C GLY A 62 -5.29 14.05 27.11
N ALA A 63 -6.44 13.47 26.74
CA ALA A 63 -7.07 13.84 25.47
C ALA A 63 -8.59 13.98 25.66
N ARG A 64 -9.11 15.18 25.41
CA ARG A 64 -10.55 15.41 25.28
C ARG A 64 -11.06 14.52 24.14
N SER A 65 -12.15 13.80 24.39
CA SER A 65 -12.86 12.94 23.44
C SER A 65 -12.97 13.59 22.05
N ALA A 66 -12.17 13.13 21.10
CA ALA A 66 -12.10 13.68 19.74
C ALA A 66 -12.37 12.59 18.69
N SER A 67 -13.42 11.80 18.89
CA SER A 67 -13.82 10.75 17.93
C SER A 67 -14.12 11.31 16.55
N ASP A 68 -14.86 12.43 16.51
CA ASP A 68 -15.30 13.01 15.24
C ASP A 68 -14.11 13.63 14.48
N GLY A 69 -13.13 14.17 15.22
CA GLY A 69 -11.91 14.72 14.63
C GLY A 69 -10.97 13.65 14.05
N GLU A 70 -10.96 12.44 14.62
CA GLU A 70 -10.16 11.31 14.16
C GLU A 70 -10.69 10.74 12.84
N GLU A 71 -12.01 10.56 12.73
CA GLU A 71 -12.65 10.05 11.51
C GLU A 71 -12.46 11.01 10.34
N GLU A 72 -12.76 12.30 10.54
CA GLU A 72 -12.51 13.30 9.51
C GLU A 72 -11.01 13.39 9.15
N GLY A 73 -10.13 13.25 10.15
CA GLY A 73 -8.68 13.20 9.92
C GLY A 73 -8.27 12.05 9.01
N CYS A 74 -8.82 10.86 9.24
CA CYS A 74 -8.60 9.69 8.40
C CYS A 74 -9.15 9.90 6.98
N ALA A 75 -10.38 10.42 6.85
CA ALA A 75 -11.00 10.71 5.57
C ALA A 75 -10.19 11.74 4.77
N ARG A 76 -9.70 12.80 5.41
CA ARG A 76 -8.85 13.83 4.79
C ARG A 76 -7.54 13.26 4.26
N VAL A 77 -6.83 12.46 5.05
CA VAL A 77 -5.56 11.83 4.62
C VAL A 77 -5.80 10.86 3.46
N ARG A 78 -6.84 10.03 3.54
CA ARG A 78 -7.22 9.10 2.45
C ARG A 78 -7.55 9.86 1.16
N ALA A 79 -8.34 10.93 1.25
CA ALA A 79 -8.70 11.76 0.11
C ALA A 79 -7.49 12.48 -0.51
N SER A 80 -6.58 12.99 0.33
CA SER A 80 -5.32 13.62 -0.11
C SER A 80 -4.44 12.64 -0.89
N LEU A 81 -4.17 11.45 -0.33
CA LEU A 81 -3.35 10.43 -0.98
C LEU A 81 -4.00 9.91 -2.28
N THR A 82 -5.32 9.70 -2.26
CA THR A 82 -6.07 9.32 -3.46
C THR A 82 -5.97 10.40 -4.55
N SER A 83 -6.09 11.67 -4.16
CA SER A 83 -5.97 12.80 -5.08
C SER A 83 -4.55 12.93 -5.64
N ALA A 84 -3.52 12.68 -4.83
CA ALA A 84 -2.14 12.63 -5.31
C ALA A 84 -1.94 11.51 -6.35
N ILE A 85 -2.51 10.33 -6.12
CA ILE A 85 -2.44 9.19 -7.06
C ILE A 85 -3.16 9.52 -8.39
N VAL A 86 -4.37 10.07 -8.32
CA VAL A 86 -5.22 10.39 -9.48
C VAL A 86 -4.71 11.63 -10.24
N GLY A 87 -4.47 12.73 -9.54
CA GLY A 87 -4.10 14.03 -10.11
C GLY A 87 -2.76 14.02 -10.83
N ASP A 88 -1.86 13.12 -10.44
CA ASP A 88 -0.55 12.99 -11.07
C ASP A 88 -0.61 12.30 -12.47
N ARG A 89 -1.74 11.66 -12.82
CA ARG A 89 -2.03 11.28 -14.23
C ARG A 89 -2.22 12.51 -15.11
N ALA A 90 -2.86 13.57 -14.61
CA ALA A 90 -3.04 14.80 -15.37
C ALA A 90 -1.67 15.44 -15.69
N ASN A 91 -0.75 15.44 -14.72
CA ASN A 91 0.61 15.96 -14.89
C ASN A 91 1.47 15.10 -15.84
N ALA A 92 1.43 13.77 -15.69
CA ALA A 92 2.13 12.85 -16.60
C ALA A 92 1.63 12.97 -18.05
N SER A 93 0.31 13.02 -18.26
CA SER A 93 -0.28 13.20 -19.59
C SER A 93 0.05 14.56 -20.23
N ASN A 94 0.27 15.60 -19.41
CA ASN A 94 0.64 16.94 -19.87
C ASN A 94 2.14 17.01 -20.22
N ALA A 95 2.99 16.32 -19.47
CA ALA A 95 4.41 16.17 -19.77
C ALA A 95 4.65 15.40 -21.09
N HIS A 96 3.89 14.33 -21.33
CA HIS A 96 3.94 13.58 -22.60
C HIS A 96 3.40 14.40 -23.78
N ARG A 97 2.30 15.16 -23.59
CA ARG A 97 1.75 16.04 -24.63
C ARG A 97 2.66 17.23 -24.98
N ARG A 98 3.39 17.79 -24.00
CA ARG A 98 4.39 18.85 -24.25
C ARG A 98 5.61 18.34 -25.02
N ARG A 99 5.82 17.02 -25.06
CA ARG A 99 6.85 16.36 -25.87
C ARG A 99 6.30 16.10 -27.28
N ALA A 100 5.88 17.16 -27.97
CA ALA A 100 5.52 17.10 -29.39
C ALA A 100 6.77 16.73 -30.24
N PRO A 101 6.59 16.09 -31.40
CA PRO A 101 7.65 15.32 -32.04
C PRO A 101 8.64 16.24 -32.77
N VAL A 102 9.77 16.50 -32.15
CA VAL A 102 11.01 16.64 -32.91
C VAL A 102 11.39 15.21 -33.33
N PRO A 103 11.86 14.94 -34.57
CA PRO A 103 12.33 13.62 -34.97
C PRO A 103 13.67 13.33 -34.27
N ALA A 104 13.59 13.08 -32.97
CA ALA A 104 14.64 12.53 -32.15
C ALA A 104 14.42 11.01 -32.08
N PRO A 105 15.49 10.22 -31.92
CA PRO A 105 15.36 8.79 -31.65
C PRO A 105 14.37 8.56 -30.51
N LEU A 106 13.47 7.58 -30.67
CA LEU A 106 12.59 7.15 -29.58
C LEU A 106 13.47 6.90 -28.34
N PRO A 107 13.14 7.48 -27.17
CA PRO A 107 13.96 7.32 -26.00
C PRO A 107 14.12 5.84 -25.63
N ASP A 108 15.27 5.53 -25.00
CA ASP A 108 15.53 4.19 -24.47
C ASP A 108 14.39 3.79 -23.52
N LEU A 109 13.97 2.53 -23.60
CA LEU A 109 12.91 1.95 -22.78
C LEU A 109 13.16 2.18 -21.28
N ALA A 110 14.43 2.07 -20.87
CA ALA A 110 14.83 2.28 -19.48
C ALA A 110 14.58 3.72 -19.02
N VAL A 111 14.80 4.70 -19.91
CA VAL A 111 14.60 6.13 -19.64
C VAL A 111 13.12 6.47 -19.56
N GLU A 112 12.29 5.92 -20.46
CA GLU A 112 10.84 6.11 -20.43
C GLU A 112 10.24 5.54 -19.13
N TYR A 113 10.61 4.32 -18.74
CA TYR A 113 10.07 3.70 -17.54
C TYR A 113 10.59 4.35 -16.24
N ALA A 114 11.78 4.96 -16.25
CA ALA A 114 12.36 5.58 -15.07
C ALA A 114 11.47 6.68 -14.46
N VAL A 115 10.75 7.45 -15.29
CA VAL A 115 9.83 8.50 -14.82
C VAL A 115 8.67 7.89 -14.03
N TYR A 116 8.05 6.83 -14.56
CA TYR A 116 6.97 6.11 -13.89
C TYR A 116 7.45 5.42 -12.61
N ARG A 117 8.64 4.84 -12.62
CA ARG A 117 9.26 4.22 -11.44
C ARG A 117 9.50 5.25 -10.34
N GLN A 118 10.10 6.40 -10.68
CA GLN A 118 10.38 7.46 -9.71
C GLN A 118 9.08 7.99 -9.11
N ARG A 119 8.07 8.22 -9.94
CA ARG A 119 6.73 8.63 -9.51
C ARG A 119 6.13 7.64 -8.51
N TYR A 120 6.18 6.35 -8.81
CA TYR A 120 5.66 5.31 -7.93
C TYR A 120 6.36 5.33 -6.56
N LEU A 121 7.70 5.41 -6.54
CA LEU A 121 8.48 5.45 -5.30
C LEU A 121 8.16 6.69 -4.45
N SER A 122 8.00 7.87 -5.08
CA SER A 122 7.58 9.09 -4.38
C SER A 122 6.21 8.93 -3.71
N LEU A 123 5.25 8.30 -4.40
CA LEU A 123 3.92 8.02 -3.82
C LEU A 123 3.98 6.98 -2.70
N GLN A 124 4.84 5.96 -2.81
CA GLN A 124 5.06 5.01 -1.70
C GLN A 124 5.61 5.70 -0.45
N GLN A 125 6.58 6.61 -0.62
CA GLN A 125 7.14 7.37 0.50
C GLN A 125 6.11 8.31 1.14
N ALA A 126 5.27 8.96 0.32
CA ALA A 126 4.18 9.79 0.80
C ALA A 126 3.15 8.97 1.59
N MET A 127 2.74 7.81 1.06
CA MET A 127 1.84 6.89 1.77
C MET A 127 2.43 6.43 3.11
N GLU A 128 3.69 5.99 3.13
CA GLU A 128 4.37 5.54 4.35
C GLU A 128 4.40 6.63 5.43
N SER A 129 4.80 7.85 5.06
CA SER A 129 4.90 8.98 5.98
C SER A 129 3.53 9.41 6.54
N GLU A 130 2.55 9.64 5.67
CA GLU A 130 1.23 10.14 6.06
C GLU A 130 0.43 9.12 6.87
N ILE A 131 0.50 7.84 6.49
CA ILE A 131 -0.18 6.75 7.21
C ILE A 131 0.48 6.50 8.56
N GLY A 132 1.81 6.48 8.64
CA GLY A 132 2.53 6.33 9.91
C GLY A 132 2.19 7.45 10.90
N ALA A 133 2.16 8.70 10.43
CA ALA A 133 1.76 9.84 11.25
C ALA A 133 0.30 9.75 11.72
N LEU A 134 -0.60 9.28 10.85
CA LEU A 134 -2.01 9.08 11.19
C LEU A 134 -2.19 7.98 12.25
N ARG A 135 -1.51 6.83 12.09
CA ARG A 135 -1.54 5.74 13.08
C ARG A 135 -1.00 6.16 14.43
N ALA A 136 0.10 6.93 14.46
CA ALA A 136 0.64 7.45 15.70
C ALA A 136 -0.37 8.33 16.46
N ARG A 137 -1.11 9.19 15.75
CA ARG A 137 -2.18 10.01 16.35
C ARG A 137 -3.33 9.17 16.88
N LEU A 138 -3.79 8.18 16.12
CA LEU A 138 -4.86 7.27 16.57
C LEU A 138 -4.44 6.44 17.78
N ARG A 139 -3.19 5.95 17.81
CA ARG A 139 -2.64 5.25 18.98
C ARG A 139 -2.62 6.13 20.23
N ALA A 140 -2.23 7.40 20.09
CA ALA A 140 -2.25 8.35 21.20
C ALA A 140 -3.69 8.60 21.71
N ALA A 141 -4.66 8.74 20.81
CA ALA A 141 -6.07 8.87 21.16
C ALA A 141 -6.60 7.64 21.91
N LEU A 142 -6.34 6.44 21.40
CA LEU A 142 -6.73 5.17 22.05
C LEU A 142 -6.13 5.06 23.47
N ALA A 143 -4.84 5.36 23.62
CA ALA A 143 -4.16 5.24 24.92
C ALA A 143 -4.73 6.15 26.00
N ALA A 144 -5.40 7.25 25.61
CA ALA A 144 -6.06 8.16 26.55
C ALA A 144 -7.44 7.67 27.02
N ARG A 145 -8.02 6.64 26.39
CA ARG A 145 -9.40 6.18 26.70
C ARG A 145 -9.48 5.22 27.89
N SER A 146 -8.60 4.22 27.93
CA SER A 146 -8.57 3.19 28.99
C SER A 146 -7.27 2.38 28.93
N GLY A 147 -6.93 1.65 30.00
CA GLY A 147 -5.77 0.75 30.00
C GLY A 147 -5.85 -0.34 28.92
N ARG A 148 -7.05 -0.89 28.64
CA ARG A 148 -7.26 -1.86 27.55
C ARG A 148 -6.97 -1.25 26.18
N MET A 149 -7.37 0.00 25.94
CA MET A 149 -7.08 0.70 24.68
C MET A 149 -5.62 1.14 24.59
N ALA A 150 -4.98 1.50 25.70
CA ALA A 150 -3.54 1.73 25.76
C ALA A 150 -2.76 0.46 25.40
N ARG A 151 -3.18 -0.71 25.88
CA ARG A 151 -2.59 -2.00 25.49
C ARG A 151 -2.72 -2.25 23.99
N LEU A 152 -3.90 -2.02 23.42
CA LEU A 152 -4.12 -2.13 21.97
C LEU A 152 -3.19 -1.18 21.18
N ALA A 153 -3.05 0.06 21.62
CA ALA A 153 -2.15 1.02 20.99
C ALA A 153 -0.67 0.58 21.03
N VAL A 154 -0.23 -0.03 22.14
CA VAL A 154 1.12 -0.59 22.26
C VAL A 154 1.29 -1.80 21.33
N VAL A 155 0.32 -2.72 21.28
CA VAL A 155 0.36 -3.88 20.37
C VAL A 155 0.43 -3.42 18.91
N ASP A 156 -0.39 -2.45 18.50
CA ASP A 156 -0.34 -1.89 17.15
C ASP A 156 1.03 -1.29 16.82
N ALA A 157 1.63 -0.53 17.75
CA ALA A 157 2.95 0.08 17.57
C ALA A 157 4.06 -0.97 17.40
N VAL A 158 4.03 -2.04 18.20
CA VAL A 158 5.00 -3.14 18.10
C VAL A 158 4.82 -3.89 16.77
N MET A 159 3.58 -4.17 16.38
CA MET A 159 3.28 -4.84 15.10
C MET A 159 3.68 -4.00 13.89
N GLU A 160 3.45 -2.68 13.93
CA GLU A 160 3.93 -1.74 12.91
C GLU A 160 5.44 -1.83 12.76
N GLN A 161 6.18 -1.71 13.86
CA GLN A 161 7.64 -1.73 13.85
C GLN A 161 8.21 -3.06 13.35
N ALA A 162 7.67 -4.18 13.86
CA ALA A 162 8.15 -5.51 13.54
C ALA A 162 7.93 -5.86 12.05
N LEU A 163 6.84 -5.37 11.45
CA LEU A 163 6.51 -5.69 10.06
C LEU A 163 7.02 -4.64 9.05
N ALA A 164 7.44 -3.45 9.48
CA ALA A 164 7.79 -2.32 8.61
C ALA A 164 8.89 -2.65 7.58
N ALA A 165 9.96 -3.34 7.99
CA ALA A 165 11.05 -3.70 7.06
C ALA A 165 10.57 -4.67 5.98
N ARG A 166 9.76 -5.65 6.38
CA ARG A 166 9.21 -6.66 5.48
C ARG A 166 8.19 -6.07 4.51
N GLU A 167 7.28 -5.22 5.01
CA GLU A 167 6.32 -4.51 4.18
C GLU A 167 7.01 -3.68 3.10
N ARG A 168 8.00 -2.85 3.49
CA ARG A 168 8.80 -2.07 2.53
C ARG A 168 9.49 -2.95 1.49
N SER A 169 10.09 -4.06 1.91
CA SER A 169 10.77 -5.00 1.00
C SER A 169 9.80 -5.63 -0.01
N LEU A 170 8.61 -6.02 0.42
CA LEU A 170 7.58 -6.59 -0.45
C LEU A 170 7.04 -5.54 -1.43
N LEU A 171 6.71 -4.34 -0.94
CA LEU A 171 6.13 -3.28 -1.75
C LEU A 171 7.15 -2.65 -2.72
N ALA A 172 8.44 -2.73 -2.43
CA ALA A 172 9.51 -2.34 -3.36
C ALA A 172 9.56 -3.21 -4.64
N GLN A 173 8.89 -4.37 -4.65
CA GLN A 173 8.80 -5.24 -5.84
C GLN A 173 7.73 -4.76 -6.83
N ALA A 174 6.74 -4.00 -6.38
CA ALA A 174 5.63 -3.57 -7.25
C ALA A 174 6.10 -2.74 -8.46
N PRO A 175 7.02 -1.75 -8.32
CA PRO A 175 7.62 -1.09 -9.48
C PRO A 175 8.34 -2.07 -10.42
N ALA A 176 9.07 -3.05 -9.89
CA ALA A 176 9.78 -4.00 -10.75
C ALA A 176 8.82 -4.82 -11.63
N LEU A 177 7.67 -5.23 -11.08
CA LEU A 177 6.61 -5.92 -11.82
C LEU A 177 5.93 -5.00 -12.84
N LEU A 178 5.64 -3.76 -12.47
CA LEU A 178 5.10 -2.75 -13.40
C LEU A 178 6.08 -2.48 -14.55
N GLY A 179 7.39 -2.49 -14.31
CA GLY A 179 8.39 -2.35 -15.37
C GLY A 179 8.40 -3.52 -16.36
N LYS A 180 8.13 -4.75 -15.90
CA LYS A 180 7.92 -5.90 -16.79
C LYS A 180 6.65 -5.72 -17.63
N HIS A 181 5.56 -5.27 -17.00
CA HIS A 181 4.29 -4.99 -17.68
C HIS A 181 4.41 -3.90 -18.74
N PHE A 182 5.07 -2.78 -18.41
CA PHE A 182 5.37 -1.68 -19.33
C PHE A 182 6.10 -2.19 -20.58
N ARG A 183 7.14 -3.01 -20.40
CA ARG A 183 7.89 -3.62 -21.51
C ARG A 183 7.00 -4.43 -22.44
N ARG A 184 6.17 -5.31 -21.88
CA ARG A 184 5.26 -6.15 -22.68
C ARG A 184 4.26 -5.31 -23.47
N MET A 185 3.65 -4.30 -22.84
CA MET A 185 2.72 -3.41 -23.52
C MET A 185 3.38 -2.62 -24.65
N ARG A 186 4.59 -2.08 -24.43
CA ARG A 186 5.35 -1.38 -25.47
C ARG A 186 5.69 -2.29 -26.65
N SER A 187 6.13 -3.52 -26.39
CA SER A 187 6.44 -4.50 -27.44
C SER A 187 5.20 -4.91 -28.24
N ALA A 188 4.06 -5.14 -27.58
CA ALA A 188 2.80 -5.47 -28.26
C ALA A 188 2.34 -4.33 -29.18
N HIS A 189 2.46 -3.09 -28.69
CA HIS A 189 2.13 -1.90 -29.47
C HIS A 189 3.04 -1.69 -30.68
N GLN A 190 4.35 -1.90 -30.53
CA GLN A 190 5.30 -1.83 -31.66
C GLN A 190 4.97 -2.85 -32.76
N ALA A 191 4.34 -3.97 -32.42
CA ALA A 191 3.92 -4.99 -33.37
C ALA A 191 2.56 -4.70 -34.04
N SER A 192 1.68 -3.90 -33.42
CA SER A 192 0.32 -3.63 -33.94
C SER A 192 0.16 -2.33 -34.73
N SER A 193 1.16 -1.43 -34.74
CA SER A 193 1.08 -0.10 -35.37
C SER A 193 -0.12 0.75 -34.92
N ASP A 194 -0.67 0.48 -33.73
CA ASP A 194 -1.77 1.24 -33.13
C ASP A 194 -1.33 2.67 -32.71
N ASP A 195 -2.24 3.46 -32.13
CA ASP A 195 -1.94 4.77 -31.56
C ASP A 195 -1.09 4.66 -30.27
N ALA A 196 0.10 5.31 -30.27
CA ALA A 196 1.04 5.32 -29.15
C ALA A 196 0.45 5.97 -27.88
N ALA A 197 -0.51 6.88 -28.02
CA ALA A 197 -1.15 7.50 -26.87
C ALA A 197 -2.10 6.56 -26.13
N ALA A 198 -2.70 5.58 -26.83
CA ALA A 198 -3.71 4.70 -26.27
C ALA A 198 -3.11 3.69 -25.27
N TRP A 199 -2.01 3.02 -25.61
CA TRP A 199 -1.41 2.00 -24.73
C TRP A 199 -0.77 2.62 -23.47
N LEU A 200 -0.17 3.81 -23.59
CA LEU A 200 0.37 4.54 -22.44
C LEU A 200 -0.73 4.94 -21.46
N ALA A 201 -1.89 5.39 -21.96
CA ALA A 201 -3.03 5.72 -21.10
C ALA A 201 -3.54 4.49 -20.33
N ILE A 202 -3.57 3.31 -20.97
CA ILE A 202 -3.91 2.04 -20.31
C ILE A 202 -2.87 1.69 -19.24
N PHE A 203 -1.57 1.80 -19.55
CA PHE A 203 -0.51 1.56 -18.58
C PHE A 203 -0.60 2.48 -17.35
N GLU A 204 -0.86 3.77 -17.57
CA GLU A 204 -1.03 4.74 -16.49
C GLU A 204 -2.22 4.39 -15.59
N GLN A 205 -3.33 3.93 -16.19
CA GLN A 205 -4.50 3.45 -15.45
C GLN A 205 -4.21 2.18 -14.65
N ASP A 206 -3.44 1.25 -15.22
CA ASP A 206 -2.99 0.03 -14.54
C ASP A 206 -2.10 0.36 -13.33
N MET A 207 -1.13 1.26 -13.50
CA MET A 207 -0.27 1.75 -12.41
C MET A 207 -1.10 2.44 -11.31
N GLN A 208 -2.06 3.28 -11.71
CA GLN A 208 -2.98 3.96 -10.78
C GLN A 208 -3.80 2.93 -9.97
N SER A 209 -4.31 1.88 -10.63
CA SER A 209 -5.07 0.82 -9.99
C SER A 209 -4.25 0.08 -8.94
N VAL A 210 -2.96 -0.18 -9.23
CA VAL A 210 -2.03 -0.79 -8.25
C VAL A 210 -1.80 0.15 -7.07
N LEU A 211 -1.53 1.43 -7.31
CA LEU A 211 -1.29 2.41 -6.24
C LEU A 211 -2.52 2.57 -5.33
N LEU A 212 -3.73 2.59 -5.89
CA LEU A 212 -4.96 2.64 -5.10
C LEU A 212 -5.18 1.35 -4.29
N ALA A 213 -4.86 0.19 -4.87
CA ALA A 213 -4.93 -1.08 -4.15
C ALA A 213 -3.86 -1.19 -3.04
N GLU A 214 -2.66 -0.65 -3.27
CA GLU A 214 -1.62 -0.53 -2.26
C GLU A 214 -2.04 0.40 -1.13
N LEU A 215 -2.56 1.58 -1.45
CA LEU A 215 -3.12 2.52 -0.47
C LEU A 215 -4.17 1.83 0.39
N HIS A 216 -5.11 1.10 -0.21
CA HIS A 216 -6.15 0.37 0.52
C HIS A 216 -5.56 -0.62 1.53
N VAL A 217 -4.58 -1.43 1.15
CA VAL A 217 -3.91 -2.38 2.05
C VAL A 217 -3.20 -1.65 3.19
N ARG A 218 -2.42 -0.60 2.89
CA ARG A 218 -1.70 0.19 3.89
C ARG A 218 -2.64 0.92 4.87
N PHE A 219 -3.88 1.19 4.46
CA PHE A 219 -4.88 1.86 5.31
C PHE A 219 -5.65 0.91 6.24
N GLN A 220 -5.57 -0.42 6.05
CA GLN A 220 -6.31 -1.37 6.88
C GLN A 220 -6.01 -1.25 8.39
N PRO A 221 -4.76 -1.04 8.84
CA PRO A 221 -4.48 -0.81 10.26
C PRO A 221 -5.12 0.49 10.80
N VAL A 222 -5.17 1.54 9.98
CA VAL A 222 -5.85 2.80 10.33
C VAL A 222 -7.34 2.57 10.54
N ASP A 223 -7.98 1.83 9.64
CA ASP A 223 -9.41 1.49 9.74
C ASP A 223 -9.70 0.67 11.01
N GLY A 224 -8.81 -0.25 11.37
CA GLY A 224 -8.90 -1.01 12.62
C GLY A 224 -8.77 -0.15 13.88
N LEU A 225 -7.80 0.78 13.89
CA LEU A 225 -7.62 1.71 15.02
C LEU A 225 -8.80 2.68 15.15
N LEU A 226 -9.30 3.20 14.04
CA LEU A 226 -10.47 4.09 14.03
C LEU A 226 -11.73 3.37 14.54
N ALA A 227 -11.97 2.13 14.11
CA ALA A 227 -13.06 1.31 14.63
C ALA A 227 -12.91 1.04 16.14
N ALA A 228 -11.68 0.84 16.63
CA ALA A 228 -11.41 0.71 18.06
C ALA A 228 -11.71 2.03 18.83
N CYS A 229 -11.41 3.19 18.24
CA CYS A 229 -11.77 4.49 18.82
C CYS A 229 -13.30 4.64 18.96
N GLN A 230 -14.05 4.24 17.94
CA GLN A 230 -15.52 4.33 17.88
C GLN A 230 -16.21 3.35 18.86
N THR A 231 -15.66 2.15 19.05
CA THR A 231 -16.23 1.15 19.96
C THR A 231 -15.87 1.36 21.43
N ALA A 232 -14.95 2.29 21.71
CA ALA A 232 -14.53 2.63 23.06
C ALA A 232 -15.33 3.79 23.68
N HIS A 233 -16.42 4.24 23.02
CA HIS A 233 -17.43 5.17 23.55
C HIS A 233 -18.43 4.44 24.44
#